data_AF-A0A0B6XZV2-F1
#
_entry.id   AF-A0A0B6XZV2-F1
#
_cell.length_a   1.000
_cell.length_b   1.000
_cell.length_c   1.000
_cell.angle_alpha   90.00
_cell.angle_beta   90.00
_cell.angle_gamma   90.00
#
_symmetry.space_group_name_H-M   'P 1'
#
loop_
_entity.id
_entity.type
_entity.pdbx_description
1 polymer ?
#
loop_
_entity_poly.entity_id
_entity_poly.type
_entity_poly.pdbx_seq_one_letter_code
_entity_poly.pdbx_strand_id
1 'polypeptide(L)'
;LTLADLLIGIFITPYSIFLSVYRKWVFSSDKFCSVEAYVFTVLIMAKIYSLTWLNVDHYVAVRKPERYDVMMSPARSLCWIGFSWMVAISYCCPLLFSFGSATFSESTFVCMV
;
A
#
# COMPACT_ATOMS: atom_id res chain seq x y z
N LEU A 1 0.85 -9.10 -2.98
CA LEU A 1 0.78 -8.24 -4.17
C LEU A 1 -0.65 -8.20 -4.73
N THR A 2 -1.17 -9.29 -5.30
CA THR A 2 -2.51 -9.36 -5.90
C THR A 2 -3.65 -8.90 -4.99
N LEU A 3 -3.63 -9.30 -3.71
CA LEU A 3 -4.61 -8.84 -2.73
C LEU A 3 -4.59 -7.31 -2.59
N ALA A 4 -3.40 -6.70 -2.54
CA ALA A 4 -3.26 -5.25 -2.43
C ALA A 4 -3.75 -4.55 -3.71
N ASP A 5 -3.43 -5.10 -4.89
CA ASP A 5 -3.94 -4.58 -6.17
C ASP A 5 -5.47 -4.59 -6.24
N LEU A 6 -6.07 -5.70 -5.80
CA LEU A 6 -7.52 -5.87 -5.77
C LEU A 6 -8.18 -4.93 -4.74
N LEU A 7 -7.56 -4.75 -3.57
CA LEU A 7 -8.05 -3.80 -2.55
C LEU A 7 -7.97 -2.36 -3.05
N ILE A 8 -6.88 -1.94 -3.68
CA ILE A 8 -6.77 -0.61 -4.31
C ILE A 8 -7.88 -0.48 -5.37
N GLY A 9 -8.02 -1.49 -6.23
CA GLY A 9 -9.02 -1.57 -7.29
C GLY A 9 -10.46 -1.37 -6.80
N ILE A 10 -10.83 -2.07 -5.72
CA ILE A 10 -12.20 -2.11 -5.20
C ILE A 10 -12.52 -0.94 -4.27
N PHE A 11 -11.55 -0.40 -3.53
CA PHE A 11 -11.84 0.63 -2.52
C PHE A 11 -11.41 2.03 -2.94
N ILE A 12 -10.23 2.18 -3.52
CA ILE A 12 -9.61 3.48 -3.77
C ILE A 12 -10.04 4.04 -5.12
N THR A 13 -10.00 3.21 -6.15
CA THR A 13 -10.41 3.61 -7.51
C THR A 13 -11.85 4.13 -7.59
N PRO A 14 -12.88 3.44 -7.05
CA PRO A 14 -14.24 3.97 -7.12
C PRO A 14 -14.42 5.26 -6.31
N TYR A 15 -13.67 5.42 -5.21
CA TYR A 15 -13.68 6.67 -4.44
C TYR A 15 -13.11 7.84 -5.26
N SER A 16 -11.97 7.63 -5.92
CA SER A 16 -11.36 8.61 -6.82
C SER A 16 -12.27 8.94 -8.02
N ILE A 17 -12.90 7.94 -8.63
CA ILE A 17 -13.87 8.13 -9.73
C ILE A 17 -15.06 8.95 -9.23
N PHE A 18 -15.58 8.65 -8.04
CA PHE A 18 -16.68 9.40 -7.45
C PHE A 18 -16.30 10.87 -7.27
N LEU A 19 -15.14 11.16 -6.66
CA LEU A 19 -14.62 12.53 -6.51
C LEU A 19 -14.44 13.25 -7.86
N SER A 20 -13.95 12.54 -8.88
CA SER A 20 -13.76 13.10 -10.22
C SER A 20 -15.09 13.45 -10.89
N VAL A 21 -16.12 12.61 -10.75
CA VAL A 21 -17.47 12.85 -11.32
C VAL A 21 -18.16 14.04 -10.66
N TYR A 22 -18.11 14.16 -9.33
CA TYR A 22 -18.79 15.23 -8.61
C TYR A 22 -18.03 16.57 -8.64
N ARG A 23 -16.74 16.58 -9.02
CA ARG A 23 -15.85 17.77 -9.12
C ARG A 23 -15.86 18.68 -7.87
N LYS A 24 -16.35 18.16 -6.76
CA LYS A 24 -16.46 18.82 -5.46
C LYS A 24 -16.29 17.75 -4.41
N TRP A 25 -15.60 18.09 -3.34
CA TRP A 25 -15.46 17.21 -2.20
C TRP A 25 -16.78 17.23 -1.41
N VAL A 26 -17.68 16.28 -1.73
CA VAL A 26 -19.08 16.25 -1.23
C VAL A 26 -19.16 15.76 0.21
N PHE A 27 -18.16 15.00 0.67
CA PHE A 27 -18.10 14.51 2.05
C PHE A 27 -17.46 15.57 2.94
N SER A 28 -18.26 16.40 3.60
CA SER A 28 -17.84 17.50 4.50
C SER A 28 -17.05 17.08 5.77
N SER A 29 -16.26 16.00 5.74
CA SER A 29 -15.55 15.41 6.87
C SER A 29 -14.13 15.01 6.50
N ASP A 30 -13.13 15.81 6.93
CA ASP A 30 -11.70 15.70 6.53
C ASP A 30 -11.08 14.35 6.90
N LYS A 31 -11.77 13.66 7.80
CA LYS A 31 -11.44 12.33 8.30
C LYS A 31 -11.53 11.27 7.21
N PHE A 32 -12.50 11.33 6.30
CA PHE A 32 -12.61 10.32 5.23
C PHE A 32 -11.49 10.44 4.20
N CYS A 33 -11.13 11.68 3.82
CA CYS A 33 -10.01 11.96 2.93
C CYS A 33 -8.67 11.52 3.55
N SER A 34 -8.46 11.82 4.83
CA SER A 34 -7.26 11.37 5.56
C SER A 34 -7.16 9.85 5.68
N VAL A 35 -8.29 9.16 5.94
CA VAL A 35 -8.32 7.70 6.02
C VAL A 35 -8.06 7.05 4.67
N GLU A 36 -8.66 7.58 3.60
CA GLU A 36 -8.43 7.06 2.25
C GLU A 36 -6.96 7.23 1.81
N ALA A 37 -6.40 8.43 2.00
CA ALA A 37 -4.99 8.71 1.74
C ALA A 37 -4.04 7.79 2.54
N TYR A 38 -4.36 7.56 3.81
CA TYR A 38 -3.61 6.64 4.67
C TYR A 38 -3.65 5.20 4.13
N VAL A 39 -4.85 4.69 3.82
CA VAL A 39 -5.01 3.32 3.30
C VAL A 39 -4.30 3.17 1.96
N PHE A 40 -4.39 4.16 1.08
CA PHE A 40 -3.66 4.18 -0.18
C PHE A 40 -2.15 4.08 0.02
N THR A 41 -1.62 4.90 0.91
CA THR A 41 -0.17 4.95 1.22
C THR A 41 0.30 3.61 1.78
N VAL A 42 -0.43 3.03 2.74
CA VAL A 42 -0.11 1.71 3.31
C VAL A 42 -0.11 0.63 2.24
N LEU A 43 -1.13 0.60 1.36
CA LEU A 43 -1.25 -0.40 0.31
C LEU A 43 -0.11 -0.28 -0.72
N ILE A 44 0.26 0.94 -1.13
CA ILE A 44 1.41 1.17 -2.02
C ILE A 44 2.71 0.70 -1.37
N MET A 45 2.95 1.02 -0.10
CA MET A 45 4.14 0.58 0.61
C MET A 45 4.21 -0.95 0.70
N ALA A 46 3.09 -1.60 1.04
CA ALA A 46 3.01 -3.06 1.06
C ALA A 46 3.28 -3.67 -0.34
N LYS A 47 2.83 -3.02 -1.42
CA LYS A 47 3.15 -3.44 -2.79
C LYS A 47 4.64 -3.33 -3.09
N ILE A 48 5.27 -2.19 -2.76
CA ILE A 48 6.70 -1.97 -2.99
C ILE A 48 7.50 -3.03 -2.25
N TYR A 49 7.24 -3.26 -0.96
CA TYR A 49 7.94 -4.28 -0.20
C TYR A 49 7.73 -5.69 -0.77
N SER A 50 6.50 -6.03 -1.17
CA SER A 50 6.21 -7.31 -1.82
C SER A 50 7.00 -7.47 -3.12
N LEU A 51 7.13 -6.41 -3.92
CA LEU A 51 7.92 -6.40 -5.15
C LEU A 51 9.41 -6.53 -4.85
N THR A 52 9.94 -5.83 -3.85
CA THR A 52 11.34 -5.97 -3.43
C THR A 52 11.64 -7.41 -3.02
N TRP A 53 10.77 -8.04 -2.23
CA TRP A 53 10.92 -9.45 -1.86
C TRP A 53 10.89 -10.39 -3.06
N LEU A 54 9.96 -10.17 -4.00
CA LEU A 54 9.90 -10.95 -5.24
C LEU A 54 11.18 -10.81 -6.07
N ASN A 55 11.74 -9.60 -6.15
CA ASN A 55 13.01 -9.36 -6.85
C ASN A 55 14.18 -10.07 -6.16
N VAL A 56 14.23 -10.02 -4.82
CA VAL A 56 15.26 -10.72 -4.04
C VAL A 56 15.15 -12.22 -4.23
N ASP A 57 13.94 -12.78 -4.17
CA ASP A 57 13.65 -14.19 -4.37
C ASP A 57 14.16 -14.67 -5.74
N HIS A 58 13.76 -13.98 -6.81
CA HIS A 58 14.20 -14.28 -8.17
C HIS A 58 15.72 -14.13 -8.34
N TYR A 59 16.32 -13.11 -7.72
CA TYR A 59 17.76 -12.93 -7.73
C TYR A 59 18.51 -14.10 -7.07
N VAL A 60 18.03 -14.57 -5.91
CA VAL A 60 18.63 -15.69 -5.18
C VAL A 60 18.46 -17.00 -5.96
N ALA A 61 17.28 -17.24 -6.53
CA ALA A 61 17.01 -18.41 -7.37
C ALA A 61 17.97 -18.50 -8.57
N VAL A 62 18.20 -17.39 -9.27
CA VAL A 62 19.09 -17.32 -10.44
C VAL A 62 20.56 -17.48 -10.06
N ARG A 63 21.01 -16.88 -8.95
CA ARG A 63 22.44 -16.84 -8.60
C ARG A 63 22.91 -18.04 -7.77
N LYS A 64 22.02 -18.71 -7.04
CA LYS A 64 22.37 -19.80 -6.10
C LYS A 64 21.28 -20.89 -6.09
N PRO A 65 21.06 -21.62 -7.21
CA PRO A 65 20.01 -22.63 -7.30
C PRO A 65 20.15 -23.76 -6.27
N GLU A 66 21.36 -24.24 -5.97
CA GLU A 66 21.58 -25.34 -5.01
C GLU A 66 21.22 -25.02 -3.55
N ARG A 67 21.25 -23.73 -3.16
CA ARG A 67 20.89 -23.29 -1.80
C ARG A 67 19.48 -22.75 -1.69
N TYR A 68 18.81 -22.55 -2.83
CA TYR A 68 17.48 -21.96 -2.87
C TYR A 68 16.44 -22.85 -2.18
N ASP A 69 16.43 -24.16 -2.46
CA ASP A 69 15.50 -25.12 -1.85
C ASP A 69 15.62 -25.22 -0.32
N VAL A 70 16.81 -25.01 0.23
CA VAL A 70 17.05 -25.10 1.68
C VAL A 70 16.77 -23.77 2.39
N MET A 71 16.94 -22.63 1.69
CA MET A 71 16.74 -21.30 2.27
C MET A 71 15.30 -20.80 2.15
N MET A 72 14.62 -21.06 1.04
CA MET A 72 13.35 -20.43 0.69
C MET A 72 12.16 -21.39 0.93
N SER A 73 11.71 -21.45 2.19
CA SER A 73 10.49 -22.18 2.56
C SER A 73 9.25 -21.26 2.48
N PRO A 74 8.08 -21.77 2.04
CA PRO A 74 6.84 -20.97 1.98
C PRO A 74 6.42 -20.37 3.32
N ALA A 75 6.82 -20.97 4.45
CA ALA A 75 6.56 -20.41 5.78
C ALA A 75 7.36 -19.12 6.02
N ARG A 76 8.63 -19.07 5.57
CA ARG A 76 9.49 -17.90 5.73
C ARG A 76 9.03 -16.74 4.85
N SER A 77 8.62 -17.02 3.61
CA SER A 77 8.09 -15.98 2.72
C SER A 77 6.82 -15.35 3.31
N LEU A 78 5.95 -16.15 3.94
CA LEU A 78 4.77 -15.64 4.63
C LEU A 78 5.13 -14.75 5.83
N CYS A 79 6.15 -15.12 6.62
CA CYS A 79 6.67 -14.28 7.70
C CYS A 79 7.24 -12.95 7.18
N TRP A 80 7.99 -12.96 6.08
CA TRP A 80 8.53 -11.74 5.47
C TRP A 80 7.44 -10.82 4.94
N ILE A 81 6.39 -11.39 4.34
CA ILE A 81 5.21 -10.66 3.95
C ILE A 81 4.57 -10.04 5.20
N GLY A 82 4.26 -10.84 6.23
CA GLY A 82 3.69 -10.33 7.49
C GLY A 82 4.51 -9.19 8.10
N PHE A 83 5.84 -9.33 8.14
CA PHE A 83 6.75 -8.29 8.61
C PHE A 83 6.66 -7.01 7.76
N SER A 84 6.64 -7.14 6.43
CA SER A 84 6.50 -5.97 5.54
C SER A 84 5.19 -5.21 5.74
N TRP A 85 4.09 -5.91 6.02
CA TRP A 85 2.82 -5.28 6.36
C TRP A 85 2.89 -4.55 7.70
N MET A 86 3.49 -5.16 8.72
CA MET A 86 3.69 -4.49 10.02
C MET A 86 4.56 -3.24 9.89
N VAL A 87 5.64 -3.30 9.11
CA VAL A 87 6.52 -2.15 8.85
C VAL A 87 5.77 -1.06 8.10
N ALA A 88 4.99 -1.40 7.07
CA ALA A 88 4.16 -0.43 6.33
C ALA A 88 3.14 0.26 7.23
N ILE A 89 2.46 -0.50 8.10
CA ILE A 89 1.53 0.07 9.09
C ILE A 89 2.27 0.97 10.08
N SER A 90 3.42 0.53 10.58
CA SER A 90 4.19 1.26 11.59
C SER A 90 4.78 2.57 11.04
N TYR A 91 5.24 2.59 9.78
CA TYR A 91 5.68 3.82 9.11
C TYR A 91 4.53 4.80 8.85
N CYS A 92 3.32 4.30 8.63
CA CYS A 92 2.15 5.14 8.43
C CYS A 92 1.47 5.57 9.73
N CYS A 93 1.60 4.85 10.85
CA CYS A 93 1.06 5.26 12.15
C CYS A 93 1.34 6.73 12.56
N PRO A 94 2.57 7.27 12.42
CA PRO A 94 2.80 8.69 12.73
C PRO A 94 2.04 9.66 11.81
N LEU A 95 1.71 9.27 10.57
CA LEU A 95 0.87 10.07 9.66
C LEU A 95 -0.56 10.22 10.19
N LEU A 96 -1.10 9.20 10.86
CA LEU A 96 -2.42 9.29 11.53
C LEU A 96 -2.39 10.18 12.76
N PHE A 97 -1.31 10.14 13.54
CA PHE A 97 -1.21 10.93 14.78
C PHE A 97 -0.88 12.41 14.51
N SER A 98 -0.25 12.70 13.37
CA SER A 98 0.19 14.04 13.02
C SER A 98 -0.92 14.98 12.56
N PHE A 99 -2.16 14.52 12.29
CA PHE A 99 -3.29 15.36 11.82
C PHE A 99 -2.86 16.52 10.89
N GLY A 100 -1.89 16.25 10.01
CA GLY A 100 -1.48 17.18 8.98
C GLY A 100 -2.60 17.16 7.95
N SER A 101 -3.14 18.33 7.63
CA SER A 101 -4.29 18.51 6.75
C SER A 101 -4.09 17.75 5.44
N ALA A 102 -4.69 16.56 5.31
CA ALA A 102 -4.65 15.79 4.07
C ALA A 102 -5.22 16.67 2.97
N THR A 103 -4.35 17.14 2.08
CA THR A 103 -4.71 18.07 1.03
C THR A 103 -5.33 17.32 -0.14
N PHE A 104 -6.53 17.73 -0.54
CA PHE A 104 -7.16 17.23 -1.75
C PHE A 104 -6.39 17.77 -2.97
N SER A 105 -5.84 16.87 -3.80
CA SER A 105 -5.14 17.25 -5.03
C SER A 105 -6.09 17.24 -6.21
N GLU A 106 -6.49 18.42 -6.70
CA GLU A 106 -7.40 18.57 -7.85
C GLU A 106 -6.85 18.00 -9.17
N SER A 107 -5.52 17.84 -9.29
CA SER A 107 -4.90 17.32 -10.52
C SER A 107 -5.03 15.80 -10.65
N THR A 108 -5.12 15.09 -9.53
CA THR A 108 -5.11 13.62 -9.49
C THR A 108 -6.44 13.04 -9.01
N PHE A 109 -7.33 13.87 -8.42
CA PHE A 109 -8.59 13.44 -7.79
C PHE A 109 -8.38 12.38 -6.70
N VAL A 110 -7.31 12.53 -5.92
CA VAL A 110 -6.97 11.65 -4.79
C VAL A 110 -6.62 12.52 -3.59
N CYS A 111 -6.94 12.04 -2.39
CA CYS A 111 -6.45 12.62 -1.16
C CYS A 111 -5.00 12.21 -0.91
N MET A 112 -4.14 13.19 -0.65
CA MET A 112 -2.74 12.95 -0.31
C MET A 112 -2.44 13.53 1.06
N VAL A 113 -1.57 12.85 1.80
CA VAL A 113 -1.02 13.34 3.06
C VAL A 113 0.14 14.30 2.79
#